data_AF-A0A4R1ANB8-F1
#
_entry.id   AF-A0A4R1ANB8-F1
#
_cell.length_a   1.000
_cell.length_b   1.000
_cell.length_c   1.000
_cell.angle_alpha   90.00
_cell.angle_beta   90.00
_cell.angle_gamma   90.00
#
_symmetry.space_group_name_H-M   'P 1'
#
loop_
_entity.id
_entity.type
_entity.pdbx_description
1 polymer ?
#
loop_
_entity_poly.entity_id
_entity_poly.type
_entity_poly.pdbx_seq_one_letter_code
_entity_poly.pdbx_strand_id
1 'polypeptide(L)'
;MTYSLVGAPAVGFDLSRLAGGPRVAAVLRTALATDASAVTALAARHPGPVRAAWWDACTARPAEPLGSVLPDVAPRLGDAAGSGVLLHRLESGLLGDLGALDRLVRHDLLDWSWIHAGPVSAQDPLAAEAADVLVDAAAAAYAGDEVEADTRRAMTLPFLGAKVPLRDDAVPVGVEDVDVRLDRLAHADEEVRAAWRSVVDARRRSTARWAPAMHQATWALAVADRLRPAFDAQMAAVDAFARAGFTAHDAAYGVWNALSGVVQAAMVGDLLPAADADVLLAPWRAVHGD
;
A
#
# COMPACT_ATOMS: atom_id res chain seq x y z
N MET A 1 -3.67 -6.79 11.44
CA MET A 1 -4.77 -6.05 10.77
C MET A 1 -4.99 -6.66 9.39
N THR A 2 -6.16 -6.53 8.78
CA THR A 2 -6.40 -7.04 7.41
C THR A 2 -6.14 -5.95 6.40
N TYR A 3 -5.20 -6.18 5.47
CA TYR A 3 -5.14 -5.41 4.23
C TYR A 3 -6.43 -5.64 3.44
N SER A 4 -6.95 -4.56 2.87
CA SER A 4 -8.16 -4.57 2.04
C SER A 4 -8.21 -3.33 1.14
N LEU A 5 -9.12 -3.30 0.17
CA LEU A 5 -9.37 -2.10 -0.65
C LEU A 5 -9.76 -0.88 0.19
N VAL A 6 -10.62 -1.08 1.21
CA VAL A 6 -11.01 -0.03 2.16
C VAL A 6 -9.79 0.45 2.97
N GLY A 7 -8.87 -0.44 3.26
CA GLY A 7 -7.63 -0.19 3.99
C GLY A 7 -6.45 0.28 3.12
N ALA A 8 -6.66 0.71 1.87
CA ALA A 8 -5.57 1.08 0.96
C ALA A 8 -4.54 2.05 1.55
N PRO A 9 -4.92 3.12 2.30
CA PRO A 9 -3.97 3.99 3.00
C PRO A 9 -3.02 3.25 3.96
N ALA A 10 -3.53 2.22 4.66
CA ALA A 10 -2.74 1.43 5.61
C ALA A 10 -1.78 0.47 4.90
N VAL A 11 -2.20 -0.10 3.75
CA VAL A 11 -1.30 -0.87 2.89
C VAL A 11 -0.15 0.01 2.43
N GLY A 12 -0.44 1.18 1.87
CA GLY A 12 0.60 2.10 1.43
C GLY A 12 1.48 2.65 2.56
N PHE A 13 0.97 2.74 3.78
CA PHE A 13 1.77 3.14 4.96
C PHE A 13 2.84 2.10 5.29
N ASP A 14 2.52 0.81 5.21
CA ASP A 14 3.51 -0.24 5.36
C ASP A 14 4.50 -0.23 4.19
N LEU A 15 4.00 -0.18 2.96
CA LEU A 15 4.87 -0.25 1.77
C LEU A 15 5.80 0.96 1.63
N SER A 16 5.38 2.17 1.96
CA SER A 16 6.25 3.37 1.91
C SER A 16 7.42 3.32 2.90
N ARG A 17 7.39 2.42 3.87
CA ARG A 17 8.48 2.18 4.84
C ARG A 17 9.39 1.01 4.43
N LEU A 18 8.94 0.15 3.53
CA LEU A 18 9.71 -1.00 3.06
C LEU A 18 10.58 -0.61 1.86
N ALA A 19 11.85 -1.04 1.87
CA ALA A 19 12.74 -0.85 0.71
C ALA A 19 12.19 -1.53 -0.56
N GLY A 20 11.47 -2.66 -0.41
CA GLY A 20 10.78 -3.36 -1.49
C GLY A 20 9.38 -2.82 -1.81
N GLY A 21 8.90 -1.80 -1.09
CA GLY A 21 7.54 -1.27 -1.16
C GLY A 21 7.05 -0.93 -2.57
N PRO A 22 7.79 -0.15 -3.38
CA PRO A 22 7.41 0.16 -4.76
C PRO A 22 7.22 -1.09 -5.64
N ARG A 23 8.03 -2.14 -5.43
CA ARG A 23 7.88 -3.41 -6.17
C ARG A 23 6.62 -4.16 -5.75
N VAL A 24 6.31 -4.19 -4.45
CA VAL A 24 5.05 -4.75 -3.95
C VAL A 24 3.87 -3.98 -4.55
N ALA A 25 3.92 -2.64 -4.50
CA ALA A 25 2.90 -1.78 -5.09
C ALA A 25 2.69 -2.08 -6.58
N ALA A 26 3.75 -2.18 -7.38
CA ALA A 26 3.64 -2.51 -8.81
C ALA A 26 2.99 -3.89 -9.06
N VAL A 27 3.30 -4.90 -8.25
CA VAL A 27 2.63 -6.22 -8.33
C VAL A 27 1.15 -6.10 -7.98
N LEU A 28 0.80 -5.36 -6.93
CA LEU A 28 -0.61 -5.17 -6.52
C LEU A 28 -1.42 -4.37 -7.55
N ARG A 29 -0.83 -3.34 -8.17
CA ARG A 29 -1.45 -2.62 -9.29
C ARG A 29 -1.65 -3.54 -10.50
N THR A 30 -0.67 -4.40 -10.78
CA THR A 30 -0.77 -5.40 -11.85
C THR A 30 -1.88 -6.43 -11.57
N ALA A 31 -1.97 -6.92 -10.32
CA ALA A 31 -3.04 -7.82 -9.88
C ALA A 31 -4.42 -7.17 -10.04
N LEU A 32 -4.57 -5.91 -9.65
CA LEU A 32 -5.82 -5.16 -9.78
C LEU A 32 -6.31 -5.04 -11.23
N ALA A 33 -5.38 -4.91 -12.18
CA ALA A 33 -5.66 -4.79 -13.61
C ALA A 33 -5.65 -6.13 -14.37
N THR A 34 -5.45 -7.24 -13.67
CA THR A 34 -5.40 -8.57 -14.27
C THR A 34 -6.78 -8.96 -14.82
N ASP A 35 -6.81 -9.35 -16.09
CA ASP A 35 -7.99 -9.92 -16.76
C ASP A 35 -7.87 -11.46 -16.91
N ALA A 36 -8.87 -12.08 -17.53
CA ALA A 36 -8.88 -13.53 -17.74
C ALA A 36 -7.69 -14.06 -18.57
N SER A 37 -7.18 -13.28 -19.53
CA SER A 37 -6.01 -13.67 -20.33
C SER A 37 -4.75 -13.60 -19.49
N ALA A 38 -4.58 -12.54 -18.69
CA ALA A 38 -3.47 -12.38 -17.77
C ALA A 38 -3.48 -13.46 -16.68
N VAL A 39 -4.65 -13.84 -16.13
CA VAL A 39 -4.79 -14.99 -15.23
C VAL A 39 -4.25 -16.25 -15.87
N THR A 40 -4.65 -16.55 -17.11
CA THR A 40 -4.18 -17.76 -17.80
C THR A 40 -2.65 -17.74 -18.00
N ALA A 41 -2.09 -16.58 -18.36
CA ALA A 41 -0.65 -16.42 -18.55
C ALA A 41 0.15 -16.58 -17.24
N LEU A 42 -0.38 -16.07 -16.12
CA LEU A 42 0.22 -16.21 -14.79
C LEU A 42 0.13 -17.66 -14.30
N ALA A 43 -1.05 -18.29 -14.39
CA ALA A 43 -1.25 -19.69 -14.00
C ALA A 43 -0.29 -20.64 -14.74
N ALA A 44 -0.06 -20.41 -16.03
CA ALA A 44 0.90 -21.20 -16.83
C ALA A 44 2.36 -21.10 -16.34
N ARG A 45 2.68 -20.17 -15.42
CA ARG A 45 3.99 -20.02 -14.79
C ARG A 45 4.03 -20.49 -13.35
N HIS A 46 2.94 -21.07 -12.83
CA HIS A 46 2.85 -21.48 -11.45
C HIS A 46 4.05 -22.37 -11.04
N PRO A 47 4.73 -22.05 -9.92
CA PRO A 47 5.95 -22.73 -9.52
C PRO A 47 5.73 -24.17 -9.01
N GLY A 48 4.48 -24.55 -8.75
CA GLY A 48 4.15 -25.88 -8.24
C GLY A 48 4.64 -26.10 -6.81
N PRO A 49 5.03 -27.33 -6.43
CA PRO A 49 5.30 -27.69 -5.03
C PRO A 49 6.45 -26.93 -4.35
N VAL A 50 7.38 -26.35 -5.11
CA VAL A 50 8.54 -25.60 -4.53
C VAL A 50 8.08 -24.37 -3.74
N ARG A 51 6.88 -23.86 -4.03
CA ARG A 51 6.28 -22.71 -3.35
C ARG A 51 6.22 -22.86 -1.84
N ALA A 52 5.93 -24.06 -1.33
CA ALA A 52 5.86 -24.30 0.11
C ALA A 52 7.18 -23.94 0.81
N ALA A 53 8.32 -24.35 0.24
CA ALA A 53 9.63 -24.02 0.80
C ALA A 53 9.95 -22.51 0.75
N TRP A 54 9.47 -21.79 -0.27
CA TRP A 54 9.60 -20.34 -0.34
C TRP A 54 8.84 -19.63 0.78
N TRP A 55 7.63 -20.10 1.08
CA TRP A 55 6.81 -19.55 2.16
C TRP A 55 7.35 -19.87 3.54
N ASP A 56 7.87 -21.08 3.73
CA ASP A 56 8.59 -21.44 4.96
C ASP A 56 9.77 -20.48 5.18
N ALA A 57 10.54 -20.17 4.13
CA ALA A 57 11.65 -19.22 4.20
C ALA A 57 11.18 -17.79 4.55
N CYS A 58 10.06 -17.34 4.00
CA CYS A 58 9.50 -16.01 4.29
C CYS A 58 8.91 -15.89 5.69
N THR A 59 8.42 -16.99 6.27
CA THR A 59 7.75 -17.00 7.58
C THR A 59 8.66 -17.41 8.73
N ALA A 60 9.87 -17.92 8.45
CA ALA A 60 10.84 -18.33 9.46
C ALA A 60 11.32 -17.19 10.39
N ARG A 61 11.09 -15.92 10.01
CA ARG A 61 11.39 -14.75 10.85
C ARG A 61 10.11 -13.93 11.04
N PRO A 62 9.41 -14.08 12.18
CA PRO A 62 8.24 -13.28 12.44
C PRO A 62 8.65 -11.82 12.67
N ALA A 63 8.15 -10.91 11.83
CA ALA A 63 8.09 -9.50 12.17
C ALA A 63 7.07 -9.32 13.31
N GLU A 64 7.44 -8.62 14.38
CA GLU A 64 6.48 -8.31 15.45
C GLU A 64 5.40 -7.36 14.92
N PRO A 65 4.11 -7.75 14.93
CA PRO A 65 3.03 -6.89 14.46
C PRO A 65 2.94 -5.64 15.33
N LEU A 66 2.72 -4.46 14.72
CA LEU A 66 2.62 -3.21 15.49
C LEU A 66 1.53 -3.28 16.59
N GLY A 67 0.44 -3.99 16.30
CA GLY A 67 -0.70 -4.17 17.21
C GLY A 67 -0.39 -4.93 18.51
N SER A 68 0.57 -5.86 18.52
CA SER A 68 0.96 -6.57 19.75
C SER A 68 1.78 -5.73 20.71
N VAL A 69 2.22 -4.55 20.25
CA VAL A 69 3.22 -3.73 20.94
C VAL A 69 2.62 -2.41 21.47
N LEU A 70 1.47 -1.98 20.94
CA LEU A 70 0.75 -0.78 21.38
C LEU A 70 0.37 -0.76 22.87
N PRO A 71 -0.06 -1.87 23.52
CA PRO A 71 -0.40 -1.87 24.95
C PRO A 71 0.76 -1.48 25.87
N ASP A 72 2.00 -1.80 25.48
CA ASP A 72 3.21 -1.51 26.28
C ASP A 72 3.72 -0.07 26.11
N VAL A 73 3.23 0.63 25.08
CA VAL A 73 3.67 2.00 24.73
C VAL A 73 2.68 3.05 25.23
N ALA A 74 1.40 2.70 25.35
CA ALA A 74 0.36 3.59 25.88
C ALA A 74 0.71 4.25 27.24
N PRO A 75 1.36 3.57 28.20
CA PRO A 75 1.75 4.18 29.48
C PRO A 75 2.93 5.16 29.39
N ARG A 76 3.65 5.21 28.26
CA ARG A 76 4.87 6.01 28.05
C ARG A 76 4.67 7.19 27.11
N LEU A 77 3.45 7.39 26.61
CA LEU A 77 3.03 8.55 25.84
C LEU A 77 3.05 9.79 26.74
N GLY A 78 4.15 10.56 26.68
CA GLY A 78 4.37 11.74 27.51
C GLY A 78 5.85 12.02 27.83
N ASP A 79 6.71 11.02 27.66
CA ASP A 79 8.17 11.15 27.79
C ASP A 79 8.83 11.22 26.40
N ALA A 80 9.88 12.04 26.27
CA ALA A 80 10.68 12.16 25.05
C ALA A 80 11.33 10.81 24.68
N ALA A 81 11.74 10.03 25.69
CA ALA A 81 12.28 8.68 25.49
C ALA A 81 11.20 7.70 25.00
N GLY A 82 9.97 7.79 25.52
CA GLY A 82 8.83 6.98 25.07
C GLY A 82 8.40 7.31 23.63
N SER A 83 8.53 8.57 23.23
CA SER A 83 8.23 9.04 21.88
C SER A 83 9.23 8.51 20.84
N GLY A 84 10.52 8.46 21.19
CA GLY A 84 11.56 7.88 20.33
C GLY A 84 11.40 6.36 20.12
N VAL A 85 11.06 5.62 21.18
CA VAL A 85 10.80 4.17 21.09
C VAL A 85 9.55 3.87 20.26
N LEU A 86 8.49 4.67 20.41
CA LEU A 86 7.29 4.54 19.59
C LEU A 86 7.59 4.82 18.11
N LEU A 87 8.35 5.88 17.82
CA LEU A 87 8.71 6.23 16.46
C LEU A 87 9.54 5.13 15.80
N HIS A 88 10.56 4.61 16.49
CA HIS A 88 11.35 3.49 15.99
C HIS A 88 10.48 2.26 15.68
N ARG A 89 9.50 1.96 16.54
CA ARG A 89 8.54 0.86 16.31
C ARG A 89 7.57 1.16 15.16
N LEU A 90 7.18 2.42 14.96
CA LEU A 90 6.41 2.86 13.79
C LEU A 90 7.25 2.89 12.52
N GLU A 91 8.58 2.91 12.59
CA GLU A 91 9.45 2.78 11.44
C GLU A 91 9.61 1.31 11.03
N SER A 92 9.72 0.39 11.99
CA SER A 92 10.03 -1.02 11.72
C SER A 92 8.83 -1.98 11.76
N GLY A 93 7.75 -1.64 12.47
CA GLY A 93 6.60 -2.53 12.69
C GLY A 93 5.54 -2.39 11.60
N LEU A 94 5.09 -3.51 11.03
CA LEU A 94 4.07 -3.53 9.98
C LEU A 94 2.67 -3.70 10.58
N LEU A 95 1.66 -3.13 9.90
CA LEU A 95 0.24 -3.28 10.24
C LEU A 95 -0.31 -4.63 9.72
N GLY A 96 0.17 -5.03 8.55
CA GLY A 96 -0.14 -6.31 7.91
C GLY A 96 1.00 -7.32 7.99
N ASP A 97 0.72 -8.49 7.43
CA ASP A 97 1.64 -9.62 7.30
C ASP A 97 1.48 -10.25 5.91
N LEU A 98 2.30 -11.26 5.60
CA LEU A 98 2.21 -11.98 4.32
C LEU A 98 0.85 -12.65 4.11
N GLY A 99 0.17 -13.07 5.19
CA GLY A 99 -1.18 -13.63 5.10
C GLY A 99 -2.23 -12.57 4.75
N ALA A 100 -2.06 -11.34 5.22
CA ALA A 100 -2.89 -10.19 4.84
C ALA A 100 -2.68 -9.83 3.37
N LEU A 101 -1.44 -9.90 2.87
CA LEU A 101 -1.12 -9.70 1.47
C LEU A 101 -1.73 -10.78 0.57
N ASP A 102 -1.63 -12.06 0.96
CA ASP A 102 -2.27 -13.17 0.25
C ASP A 102 -3.80 -12.99 0.19
N ARG A 103 -4.43 -12.67 1.32
CA ARG A 103 -5.87 -12.43 1.37
C ARG A 103 -6.29 -11.25 0.50
N LEU A 104 -5.55 -10.14 0.53
CA LEU A 104 -5.82 -8.97 -0.32
C LEU A 104 -5.80 -9.36 -1.80
N VAL A 105 -4.78 -10.07 -2.27
CA VAL A 105 -4.70 -10.45 -3.68
C VAL A 105 -5.88 -11.34 -4.07
N ARG A 106 -6.21 -12.35 -3.27
CA ARG A 106 -7.26 -13.33 -3.60
C ARG A 106 -8.67 -12.78 -3.48
N HIS A 107 -8.98 -12.11 -2.38
CA HIS A 107 -10.35 -11.80 -1.99
C HIS A 107 -10.78 -10.39 -2.36
N ASP A 108 -9.83 -9.50 -2.62
CA ASP A 108 -10.10 -8.10 -2.91
C ASP A 108 -9.70 -7.74 -4.35
N LEU A 109 -8.50 -8.13 -4.81
CA LEU A 109 -8.02 -7.78 -6.14
C LEU A 109 -8.55 -8.72 -7.24
N LEU A 110 -8.59 -10.02 -6.94
CA LEU A 110 -9.12 -11.08 -7.80
C LEU A 110 -10.49 -11.59 -7.32
N ASP A 111 -11.24 -10.75 -6.61
CA ASP A 111 -12.60 -11.01 -6.13
C ASP A 111 -13.54 -11.57 -7.23
N TRP A 112 -13.44 -11.04 -8.44
CA TRP A 112 -14.22 -11.45 -9.62
C TRP A 112 -14.00 -12.91 -10.04
N SER A 113 -12.93 -13.55 -9.58
CA SER A 113 -12.60 -14.95 -9.90
C SER A 113 -13.24 -15.97 -8.95
N TRP A 114 -13.98 -15.50 -7.93
CA TRP A 114 -14.66 -16.37 -6.99
C TRP A 114 -15.99 -16.89 -7.54
N ILE A 115 -16.18 -18.21 -7.44
CA ILE A 115 -17.39 -18.91 -7.82
C ILE A 115 -18.19 -19.21 -6.56
N HIS A 116 -19.42 -18.73 -6.51
CA HIS A 116 -20.32 -18.91 -5.37
C HIS A 116 -21.44 -19.91 -5.71
N ALA A 117 -21.53 -20.98 -4.93
CA ALA A 117 -22.58 -22.01 -5.03
C ALA A 117 -23.21 -22.25 -3.64
N GLY A 118 -24.18 -21.40 -3.28
CA GLY A 118 -24.82 -21.44 -1.97
C GLY A 118 -23.83 -21.09 -0.84
N PRO A 119 -23.67 -21.93 0.21
CA PRO A 119 -22.71 -21.69 1.29
C PRO A 119 -21.27 -22.02 0.89
N VAL A 120 -21.04 -22.59 -0.30
CA VAL A 120 -19.72 -22.96 -0.79
C VAL A 120 -19.21 -21.87 -1.71
N SER A 121 -17.99 -21.43 -1.47
CA SER A 121 -17.26 -20.51 -2.35
C SER A 121 -15.89 -21.09 -2.62
N ALA A 122 -15.47 -21.08 -3.88
CA ALA A 122 -14.15 -21.48 -4.31
C ALA A 122 -13.65 -20.51 -5.38
N GLN A 123 -12.37 -20.19 -5.34
CA GLN A 123 -11.74 -19.44 -6.41
C GLN A 123 -11.60 -20.34 -7.65
N ASP A 124 -11.76 -19.78 -8.85
CA ASP A 124 -11.42 -20.48 -10.09
C ASP A 124 -10.00 -21.06 -10.00
N PRO A 125 -9.76 -22.33 -10.41
CA PRO A 125 -8.45 -22.96 -10.25
C PRO A 125 -7.30 -22.22 -10.94
N LEU A 126 -7.53 -21.66 -12.13
CA LEU A 126 -6.49 -20.88 -12.82
C LEU A 126 -6.24 -19.56 -12.10
N ALA A 127 -7.30 -18.91 -11.61
CA ALA A 127 -7.15 -17.70 -10.81
C ALA A 127 -6.44 -17.96 -9.47
N ALA A 128 -6.63 -19.12 -8.85
CA ALA A 128 -5.92 -19.52 -7.64
C ALA A 128 -4.41 -19.69 -7.91
N GLU A 129 -4.03 -20.35 -9.01
CA GLU A 129 -2.64 -20.47 -9.45
C GLU A 129 -2.02 -19.12 -9.85
N ALA A 130 -2.78 -18.27 -10.53
CA ALA A 130 -2.33 -16.91 -10.86
C ALA A 130 -2.13 -16.06 -9.60
N ALA A 131 -3.02 -16.19 -8.61
CA ALA A 131 -2.89 -15.54 -7.32
C ALA A 131 -1.61 -16.00 -6.60
N ASP A 132 -1.28 -17.30 -6.62
CA ASP A 132 -0.03 -17.82 -6.06
C ASP A 132 1.19 -17.11 -6.66
N VAL A 133 1.24 -16.96 -8.00
CA VAL A 133 2.33 -16.26 -8.70
C VAL A 133 2.42 -14.78 -8.30
N LEU A 134 1.29 -14.08 -8.21
CA LEU A 134 1.25 -12.67 -7.82
C LEU A 134 1.68 -12.49 -6.35
N VAL A 135 1.17 -13.33 -5.45
CA VAL A 135 1.50 -13.25 -4.03
C VAL A 135 2.97 -13.61 -3.80
N ASP A 136 3.53 -14.59 -4.50
CA ASP A 136 4.95 -14.94 -4.37
C ASP A 136 5.87 -13.78 -4.80
N ALA A 137 5.56 -13.12 -5.91
CA ALA A 137 6.31 -11.95 -6.37
C ALA A 137 6.20 -10.78 -5.37
N ALA A 138 5.00 -10.55 -4.83
CA ALA A 138 4.78 -9.52 -3.82
C ALA A 138 5.49 -9.86 -2.49
N ALA A 139 5.41 -11.11 -2.03
CA ALA A 139 6.05 -11.61 -0.82
C ALA A 139 7.58 -11.52 -0.88
N ALA A 140 8.18 -11.84 -2.03
CA ALA A 140 9.62 -11.71 -2.25
C ALA A 140 10.13 -10.28 -2.06
N ALA A 141 9.36 -9.28 -2.52
CA ALA A 141 9.67 -7.88 -2.32
C ALA A 141 9.32 -7.39 -0.90
N TYR A 142 8.22 -7.87 -0.33
CA TYR A 142 7.75 -7.50 1.01
C TYR A 142 8.72 -7.97 2.10
N ALA A 143 9.18 -9.23 2.03
CA ALA A 143 10.14 -9.79 2.97
C ALA A 143 11.55 -9.20 2.79
N GLY A 144 11.86 -8.64 1.61
CA GLY A 144 13.10 -7.92 1.37
C GLY A 144 14.34 -8.72 1.75
N ASP A 145 15.29 -8.12 2.46
CA ASP A 145 16.56 -8.77 2.80
C ASP A 145 16.48 -9.86 3.88
N GLU A 146 15.29 -10.15 4.41
CA GLU A 146 15.08 -11.25 5.35
C GLU A 146 15.10 -12.63 4.69
N VAL A 147 14.84 -12.68 3.38
CA VAL A 147 14.86 -13.90 2.55
C VAL A 147 16.11 -13.92 1.69
N GLU A 148 16.73 -15.08 1.46
CA GLU A 148 17.91 -15.19 0.60
C GLU A 148 17.66 -14.64 -0.82
N ALA A 149 18.63 -13.92 -1.39
CA ALA A 149 18.49 -13.27 -2.69
C ALA A 149 18.09 -14.23 -3.83
N ASP A 150 18.60 -15.47 -3.82
CA ASP A 150 18.27 -16.47 -4.83
C ASP A 150 16.82 -16.97 -4.69
N THR A 151 16.34 -17.15 -3.46
CA THR A 151 14.93 -17.44 -3.18
C THR A 151 14.02 -16.30 -3.65
N ARG A 152 14.37 -15.04 -3.36
CA ARG A 152 13.58 -13.88 -3.83
C ARG A 152 13.51 -13.80 -5.34
N ARG A 153 14.63 -14.04 -6.03
CA ARG A 153 14.67 -14.11 -7.49
C ARG A 153 13.78 -15.24 -8.00
N ALA A 154 13.90 -16.43 -7.41
CA ALA A 154 13.10 -17.60 -7.80
C ALA A 154 11.59 -17.35 -7.65
N MET A 155 11.16 -16.72 -6.56
CA MET A 155 9.76 -16.32 -6.32
C MET A 155 9.25 -15.27 -7.33
N THR A 156 10.13 -14.36 -7.79
CA THR A 156 9.75 -13.27 -8.71
C THR A 156 9.72 -13.73 -10.18
N LEU A 157 10.53 -14.73 -10.54
CA LEU A 157 10.69 -15.17 -11.94
C LEU A 157 9.40 -15.63 -12.63
N PRO A 158 8.49 -16.41 -11.98
CA PRO A 158 7.19 -16.76 -12.55
C PRO A 158 6.37 -15.56 -13.02
N PHE A 159 6.28 -14.52 -12.18
CA PHE A 159 5.54 -13.29 -12.48
C PHE A 159 6.11 -12.56 -13.69
N LEU A 160 7.43 -12.35 -13.72
CA LEU A 160 8.09 -11.71 -14.87
C LEU A 160 8.00 -12.57 -16.14
N GLY A 161 8.09 -13.89 -16.00
CA GLY A 161 8.01 -14.85 -17.09
C GLY A 161 6.63 -14.98 -17.72
N ALA A 162 5.57 -14.56 -17.01
CA ALA A 162 4.20 -14.51 -17.52
C ALA A 162 4.02 -13.41 -18.58
N LYS A 163 4.91 -12.40 -18.60
CA LYS A 163 4.90 -11.27 -19.55
C LYS A 163 3.56 -10.52 -19.58
N VAL A 164 2.87 -10.48 -18.44
CA VAL A 164 1.71 -9.60 -18.27
C VAL A 164 2.18 -8.14 -18.22
N PRO A 165 1.41 -7.17 -18.75
CA PRO A 165 1.77 -5.75 -18.66
C PRO A 165 1.94 -5.32 -17.20
N LEU A 166 3.15 -4.90 -16.84
CA LEU A 166 3.46 -4.40 -15.50
C LEU A 166 2.83 -3.01 -15.32
N ARG A 167 2.19 -2.78 -14.17
CA ARG A 167 1.72 -1.44 -13.76
C ARG A 167 2.69 -0.80 -12.77
N ASP A 168 3.86 -0.44 -13.28
CA ASP A 168 4.93 0.24 -12.56
C ASP A 168 4.76 1.78 -12.59
N ASP A 169 5.85 2.50 -12.31
CA ASP A 169 5.92 3.96 -12.23
C ASP A 169 5.64 4.68 -13.55
N ALA A 170 5.73 3.98 -14.68
CA ALA A 170 5.42 4.52 -16.00
C ALA A 170 3.92 4.53 -16.31
N VAL A 171 3.11 3.79 -15.54
CA VAL A 171 1.67 3.63 -15.81
C VAL A 171 0.86 4.56 -14.90
N PRO A 172 0.14 5.56 -15.47
CA PRO A 172 -0.72 6.45 -14.68
C PRO A 172 -1.93 5.70 -14.09
N VAL A 173 -2.52 6.31 -13.06
CA VAL A 173 -3.76 5.84 -12.44
C VAL A 173 -4.94 6.07 -13.38
N GLY A 174 -4.90 7.13 -14.19
CA GLY A 174 -5.97 7.51 -15.12
C GLY A 174 -6.96 8.53 -14.53
N VAL A 175 -6.57 9.20 -13.44
CA VAL A 175 -7.29 10.32 -12.83
C VAL A 175 -6.38 11.52 -12.88
N GLU A 176 -6.64 12.45 -13.82
CA GLU A 176 -5.73 13.56 -14.16
C GLU A 176 -5.21 14.32 -12.93
N ASP A 177 -6.11 14.70 -12.03
CA ASP A 177 -5.77 15.46 -10.82
C ASP A 177 -4.92 14.65 -9.80
N VAL A 178 -4.99 13.31 -9.83
CA VAL A 178 -4.09 12.44 -9.06
C VAL A 178 -2.76 12.30 -9.78
N ASP A 179 -2.79 11.97 -11.07
CA ASP A 179 -1.60 11.72 -11.89
C ASP A 179 -0.66 12.94 -11.89
N VAL A 180 -1.20 14.15 -12.05
CA VAL A 180 -0.43 15.41 -11.99
C VAL A 180 0.22 15.61 -10.62
N ARG A 181 -0.49 15.31 -9.52
CA ARG A 181 0.07 15.46 -8.17
C ARG A 181 1.14 14.42 -7.88
N LEU A 182 0.94 13.17 -8.29
CA LEU A 182 1.92 12.12 -8.10
C LEU A 182 3.19 12.38 -8.92
N ASP A 183 3.06 12.85 -10.16
CA ASP A 183 4.21 13.25 -10.98
C ASP A 183 4.98 14.43 -10.36
N ARG A 184 4.27 15.46 -9.89
CA ARG A 184 4.89 16.60 -9.20
C ARG A 184 5.62 16.15 -7.92
N LEU A 185 5.03 15.24 -7.15
CA LEU A 185 5.66 14.70 -5.95
C LEU A 185 6.91 13.87 -6.30
N ALA A 186 6.84 13.00 -7.31
CA ALA A 186 7.93 12.13 -7.70
C ALA A 186 9.20 12.91 -8.11
N HIS A 187 9.05 14.17 -8.52
CA HIS A 187 10.14 15.09 -8.86
C HIS A 187 10.49 16.08 -7.73
N ALA A 188 10.02 15.84 -6.50
CA ALA A 188 10.33 16.68 -5.35
C ALA A 188 11.84 16.70 -5.06
N ASP A 189 12.37 17.90 -4.87
CA ASP A 189 13.72 18.12 -4.37
C ASP A 189 13.76 18.17 -2.83
N GLU A 190 14.93 18.47 -2.26
CA GLU A 190 15.07 18.54 -0.80
C GLU A 190 14.27 19.69 -0.18
N GLU A 191 14.07 20.80 -0.91
CA GLU A 191 13.28 21.93 -0.40
C GLU A 191 11.80 21.53 -0.25
N VAL A 192 11.24 20.87 -1.27
CA VAL A 192 9.88 20.33 -1.22
C VAL A 192 9.74 19.29 -0.11
N ARG A 193 10.70 18.36 0.02
CA ARG A 193 10.67 17.36 1.11
C ARG A 193 10.74 18.01 2.49
N ALA A 194 11.60 19.02 2.68
CA ALA A 194 11.70 19.77 3.92
C ALA A 194 10.40 20.52 4.25
N ALA A 195 9.75 21.10 3.24
CA ALA A 195 8.45 21.75 3.39
C ALA A 195 7.37 20.75 3.85
N TRP A 196 7.29 19.57 3.25
CA TRP A 196 6.39 18.49 3.69
C TRP A 196 6.60 18.11 5.16
N ARG A 197 7.86 17.90 5.58
CA ARG A 197 8.20 17.61 6.98
C ARG A 197 7.75 18.72 7.92
N SER A 198 8.03 19.98 7.57
CA SER A 198 7.63 21.14 8.36
C SER A 198 6.11 21.28 8.48
N VAL A 199 5.37 21.05 7.39
CA VAL A 199 3.91 21.13 7.37
C VAL A 199 3.28 20.04 8.24
N VAL A 200 3.80 18.81 8.16
CA VAL A 200 3.34 17.70 9.00
C VAL A 200 3.61 17.97 10.48
N ASP A 201 4.81 18.46 10.82
CA ASP A 201 5.19 18.77 12.20
C ASP A 201 4.28 19.85 12.81
N ALA A 202 4.05 20.94 12.07
CA ALA A 202 3.17 22.02 12.51
C ALA A 202 1.72 21.54 12.77
N ARG A 203 1.25 20.57 11.98
CA ARG A 203 -0.12 20.03 12.03
C ARG A 203 -0.31 18.89 13.01
N ARG A 204 0.76 18.35 13.60
CA ARG A 204 0.70 17.23 14.56
C ARG A 204 -0.22 17.53 15.75
N ARG A 205 -0.36 18.80 16.13
CA ARG A 205 -1.24 19.27 17.22
C ARG A 205 -2.73 19.37 16.83
N SER A 206 -3.07 19.18 15.56
CA SER A 206 -4.42 19.41 14.99
C SER A 206 -4.98 18.18 14.25
N THR A 207 -4.43 17.00 14.51
CA THR A 207 -4.76 15.73 13.81
C THR A 207 -6.17 15.20 14.07
N ALA A 208 -6.86 15.72 15.09
CA ALA A 208 -8.21 15.27 15.47
C ALA A 208 -9.24 15.38 14.33
N ARG A 209 -9.04 16.28 13.36
CA ARG A 209 -9.92 16.46 12.20
C ARG A 209 -9.60 15.53 11.02
N TRP A 210 -8.38 15.00 10.96
CA TRP A 210 -7.94 14.20 9.82
C TRP A 210 -8.64 12.85 9.76
N ALA A 211 -8.74 12.14 10.87
CA ALA A 211 -9.35 10.80 10.89
C ALA A 211 -10.85 10.81 10.49
N PRO A 212 -11.68 11.75 10.98
CA PRO A 212 -13.05 11.92 10.47
C PRO A 212 -13.11 12.22 8.96
N ALA A 213 -12.27 13.13 8.46
CA ALA A 213 -12.25 13.47 7.04
C ALA A 213 -11.81 12.29 6.15
N MET A 214 -10.80 11.52 6.58
CA MET A 214 -10.39 10.27 5.92
C MET A 214 -11.49 9.22 5.90
N HIS A 215 -12.23 9.10 7.02
CA HIS A 215 -13.36 8.20 7.10
C HIS A 215 -14.46 8.60 6.10
N GLN A 216 -14.79 9.90 6.01
CA GLN A 216 -15.76 10.40 5.03
C GLN A 216 -15.30 10.16 3.59
N ALA A 217 -14.04 10.41 3.26
CA ALA A 217 -13.49 10.13 1.93
C ALA A 217 -13.54 8.64 1.58
N THR A 218 -13.18 7.77 2.53
CA THR A 218 -13.23 6.31 2.34
C THR A 218 -14.67 5.82 2.18
N TRP A 219 -15.62 6.39 2.93
CA TRP A 219 -17.04 6.08 2.78
C TRP A 219 -17.57 6.53 1.41
N ALA A 220 -17.25 7.76 0.98
CA ALA A 220 -17.60 8.27 -0.34
C ALA A 220 -17.08 7.37 -1.48
N LEU A 221 -15.84 6.89 -1.35
CA LEU A 221 -15.25 5.92 -2.30
C LEU A 221 -16.03 4.60 -2.35
N ALA A 222 -16.43 4.07 -1.19
CA ALA A 222 -17.18 2.82 -1.11
C ALA A 222 -18.57 2.94 -1.74
N VAL A 223 -19.31 3.99 -1.42
CA VAL A 223 -20.66 4.18 -1.96
C VAL A 223 -20.68 4.54 -3.45
N ALA A 224 -19.58 5.09 -3.97
CA ALA A 224 -19.42 5.43 -5.38
C ALA A 224 -18.75 4.32 -6.21
N ASP A 225 -18.47 3.15 -5.62
CA ASP A 225 -17.76 2.03 -6.25
C ASP A 225 -16.38 2.41 -6.83
N ARG A 226 -15.65 3.26 -6.10
CA ARG A 226 -14.33 3.79 -6.49
C ARG A 226 -13.18 3.24 -5.64
N LEU A 227 -13.42 2.20 -4.83
CA LEU A 227 -12.38 1.62 -3.96
C LEU A 227 -11.22 1.00 -4.75
N ARG A 228 -11.50 0.32 -5.87
CA ARG A 228 -10.48 -0.26 -6.74
C ARG A 228 -9.55 0.82 -7.35
N PRO A 229 -10.05 1.86 -8.05
CA PRO A 229 -9.18 2.90 -8.58
C PRO A 229 -8.47 3.71 -7.47
N ALA A 230 -9.10 3.92 -6.30
CA ALA A 230 -8.41 4.56 -5.18
C ALA A 230 -7.29 3.69 -4.60
N PHE A 231 -7.46 2.37 -4.59
CA PHE A 231 -6.38 1.45 -4.25
C PHE A 231 -5.20 1.57 -5.24
N ASP A 232 -5.47 1.61 -6.57
CA ASP A 232 -4.43 1.87 -7.59
C ASP A 232 -3.70 3.18 -7.31
N ALA A 233 -4.44 4.25 -6.97
CA ALA A 233 -3.89 5.56 -6.65
C ALA A 233 -2.98 5.55 -5.42
N GLN A 234 -3.36 4.85 -4.36
CA GLN A 234 -2.52 4.71 -3.16
C GLN A 234 -1.24 3.91 -3.48
N MET A 235 -1.32 2.86 -4.31
CA MET A 235 -0.14 2.10 -4.71
C MET A 235 0.79 2.92 -5.63
N ALA A 236 0.24 3.72 -6.55
CA ALA A 236 1.02 4.67 -7.35
C ALA A 236 1.69 5.74 -6.45
N ALA A 237 1.01 6.16 -5.38
CA ALA A 237 1.58 7.10 -4.42
C ALA A 237 2.77 6.52 -3.63
N VAL A 238 2.80 5.20 -3.35
CA VAL A 238 3.97 4.54 -2.74
C VAL A 238 5.20 4.69 -3.62
N ASP A 239 5.05 4.51 -4.93
CA ASP A 239 6.14 4.65 -5.88
C ASP A 239 6.60 6.12 -5.98
N ALA A 240 5.67 7.06 -6.16
CA ALA A 240 5.97 8.49 -6.20
C ALA A 240 6.70 8.96 -4.93
N PHE A 241 6.29 8.46 -3.76
CA PHE A 241 6.93 8.75 -2.47
C PHE A 241 8.38 8.27 -2.41
N ALA A 242 8.65 7.06 -2.91
CA ALA A 242 10.01 6.52 -2.97
C ALA A 242 10.89 7.28 -3.98
N ARG A 243 10.36 7.58 -5.18
CA ARG A 243 11.07 8.35 -6.22
C ARG A 243 11.39 9.77 -5.78
N ALA A 244 10.49 10.39 -5.03
CA ALA A 244 10.70 11.68 -4.39
C ALA A 244 11.84 11.66 -3.36
N GLY A 245 12.36 10.49 -2.98
CA GLY A 245 13.44 10.36 -2.00
C GLY A 245 12.98 10.49 -0.54
N PHE A 246 11.68 10.34 -0.26
CA PHE A 246 11.22 10.23 1.12
C PHE A 246 11.65 8.90 1.74
N THR A 247 11.84 8.92 3.05
CA THR A 247 12.38 7.80 3.82
C THR A 247 11.28 7.08 4.61
N ALA A 248 11.61 5.90 5.15
CA ALA A 248 10.74 5.21 6.11
C ALA A 248 10.42 6.08 7.34
N HIS A 249 11.38 6.90 7.77
CA HIS A 249 11.16 7.89 8.83
C HIS A 249 10.11 8.92 8.42
N ASP A 250 10.18 9.48 7.20
CA ASP A 250 9.21 10.45 6.72
C ASP A 250 7.78 9.87 6.69
N ALA A 251 7.65 8.62 6.25
CA ALA A 251 6.39 7.90 6.28
C ALA A 251 5.86 7.73 7.71
N ALA A 252 6.68 7.19 8.61
CA ALA A 252 6.33 6.96 10.02
C ALA A 252 6.04 8.26 10.80
N TYR A 253 6.72 9.36 10.46
CA TYR A 253 6.54 10.66 11.11
C TYR A 253 5.25 11.37 10.69
N GLY A 254 4.67 10.98 9.54
CA GLY A 254 3.33 11.38 9.12
C GLY A 254 3.22 11.94 7.70
N VAL A 255 4.32 12.03 6.93
CA VAL A 255 4.27 12.53 5.54
C VAL A 255 3.41 11.62 4.68
N TRP A 256 3.52 10.29 4.85
CA TRP A 256 2.65 9.34 4.16
C TRP A 256 1.17 9.59 4.45
N ASN A 257 0.78 9.76 5.72
CA ASN A 257 -0.63 9.98 6.08
C ASN A 257 -1.18 11.28 5.47
N ALA A 258 -0.35 12.33 5.42
CA ALA A 258 -0.72 13.57 4.77
C ALA A 258 -0.92 13.39 3.25
N LEU A 259 0.04 12.76 2.56
CA LEU A 259 -0.06 12.45 1.13
C LEU A 259 -1.24 11.53 0.81
N SER A 260 -1.41 10.46 1.58
CA SER A 260 -2.50 9.50 1.40
C SER A 260 -3.87 10.18 1.52
N GLY A 261 -4.00 11.15 2.44
CA GLY A 261 -5.20 11.99 2.53
C GLY A 261 -5.43 12.87 1.31
N VAL A 262 -4.37 13.47 0.75
CA VAL A 262 -4.45 14.24 -0.51
C VAL A 262 -4.93 13.35 -1.65
N VAL A 263 -4.38 12.13 -1.77
CA VAL A 263 -4.80 11.16 -2.77
C VAL A 263 -6.26 10.75 -2.59
N GLN A 264 -6.70 10.45 -1.35
CA GLN A 264 -8.12 10.13 -1.09
C GLN A 264 -9.03 11.30 -1.49
N ALA A 265 -8.69 12.53 -1.09
CA ALA A 265 -9.50 13.70 -1.40
C ALA A 265 -9.58 13.96 -2.91
N ALA A 266 -8.49 13.75 -3.65
CA ALA A 266 -8.47 13.90 -5.10
C ALA A 266 -9.35 12.86 -5.82
N MET A 267 -9.42 11.62 -5.30
CA MET A 267 -10.23 10.55 -5.88
C MET A 267 -11.75 10.74 -5.71
N VAL A 268 -12.17 11.50 -4.69
CA VAL A 268 -13.59 11.75 -4.36
C VAL A 268 -13.91 13.22 -4.10
N GLY A 269 -13.15 14.13 -4.69
CA GLY A 269 -13.34 15.57 -4.48
C GLY A 269 -14.74 16.05 -4.89
N ASP A 270 -15.37 15.37 -5.85
CA ASP A 270 -16.73 15.61 -6.32
C ASP A 270 -17.83 15.19 -5.32
N LEU A 271 -17.50 14.34 -4.35
CA LEU A 271 -18.43 13.77 -3.37
C LEU A 271 -18.13 14.17 -1.93
N LEU A 272 -16.93 14.68 -1.67
CA LEU A 272 -16.45 15.00 -0.32
C LEU A 272 -16.96 16.39 0.11
N PRO A 273 -17.51 16.55 1.33
CA PRO A 273 -17.83 17.88 1.86
C PRO A 273 -16.61 18.79 1.83
N ALA A 274 -16.80 20.06 1.44
CA ALA A 274 -15.70 21.01 1.27
C ALA A 274 -14.81 21.13 2.52
N ALA A 275 -15.40 21.08 3.72
CA ALA A 275 -14.66 21.12 4.97
C ALA A 275 -13.73 19.92 5.18
N ASP A 276 -14.15 18.71 4.77
CA ASP A 276 -13.33 17.50 4.86
C ASP A 276 -12.25 17.49 3.77
N ALA A 277 -12.60 17.91 2.55
CA ALA A 277 -11.64 18.10 1.47
C ALA A 277 -10.55 19.12 1.86
N ASP A 278 -10.93 20.22 2.48
CA ASP A 278 -9.99 21.24 2.98
C ASP A 278 -9.03 20.66 4.01
N VAL A 279 -9.49 19.80 4.93
CA VAL A 279 -8.61 19.15 5.90
C VAL A 279 -7.56 18.28 5.21
N LEU A 280 -7.98 17.48 4.23
CA LEU A 280 -7.12 16.49 3.56
C LEU A 280 -6.17 17.13 2.53
N LEU A 281 -6.60 18.17 1.81
CA LEU A 281 -5.79 18.87 0.80
C LEU A 281 -4.87 19.94 1.40
N ALA A 282 -5.11 20.36 2.64
CA ALA A 282 -4.36 21.47 3.20
C ALA A 282 -2.83 21.23 3.38
N PRO A 283 -2.30 20.00 3.57
CA PRO A 283 -0.86 19.76 3.46
C PRO A 283 -0.31 20.06 2.06
N TRP A 284 -1.02 19.62 1.02
CA TRP A 284 -0.65 19.87 -0.37
C TRP A 284 -0.60 21.37 -0.68
N ARG A 285 -1.68 22.09 -0.36
CA ARG A 285 -1.76 23.56 -0.51
C ARG A 285 -0.64 24.30 0.20
N ALA A 286 -0.27 23.84 1.40
CA ALA A 286 0.78 24.49 2.19
C ALA A 286 2.18 24.30 1.59
N VAL A 287 2.44 23.18 0.91
CA VAL A 287 3.73 22.92 0.25
C VAL A 287 3.79 23.50 -1.16
N HIS A 288 2.68 23.43 -1.89
CA HIS A 288 2.66 23.64 -3.34
C HIS A 288 1.95 24.93 -3.79
N GLY A 289 1.18 25.57 -2.92
CA GLY A 289 0.47 26.84 -3.20
C GLY A 289 -0.92 26.69 -3.83
N ASP A 290 -1.35 25.47 -4.16
CA ASP A 290 -2.56 25.16 -4.95
C ASP A 290 -3.52 24.22 -4.19
#